data_AF-A0A8B9HEY0-F1
#
_entry.id   AF-A0A8B9HEY0-F1
#
_cell.length_a   1.000
_cell.length_b   1.000
_cell.length_c   1.000
_cell.angle_alpha   90.00
_cell.angle_beta   90.00
_cell.angle_gamma   90.00
#
_symmetry.space_group_name_H-M   'P 1'
#
loop_
_entity.id
_entity.type
_entity.pdbx_description
1 polymer ?
#
loop_
_entity_poly.entity_id
_entity_poly.type
_entity_poly.pdbx_seq_one_letter_code
_entity_poly.pdbx_strand_id
1 'polypeptide(L)' 'MGAHGSNLDEILAEDMHHWYNKFMRESPSGLITLFELKTMLQMQGMTEEASSYVDQVFFTFDMDGVRT' A
#
# COMPACT_ATOMS: atom_id res chain seq x y z
N MET A 1 26.70 -14.14 20.66
CA MET A 1 26.54 -12.87 19.91
C MET A 1 25.54 -13.14 18.79
N GLY A 2 24.34 -12.60 18.89
CA GLY A 2 23.27 -12.79 17.90
C GLY A 2 23.25 -11.61 16.94
N ALA A 3 23.57 -11.84 15.68
CA ALA A 3 23.55 -10.83 14.61
C ALA A 3 22.83 -11.39 13.38
N HIS A 4 21.56 -11.78 13.56
CA HIS A 4 20.71 -12.24 12.46
C HIS A 4 19.30 -11.64 12.47
N GLY A 5 18.98 -10.75 13.42
CA GLY A 5 17.70 -10.02 13.45
C GLY A 5 17.75 -8.68 12.72
N SER A 6 18.87 -7.94 12.78
CA SER A 6 18.93 -6.54 12.32
C SER A 6 18.79 -6.33 10.81
N ASN A 7 19.13 -7.33 9.98
CA ASN A 7 19.11 -7.16 8.52
C ASN A 7 17.66 -7.09 7.97
N LEU A 8 16.76 -7.94 8.47
CA LEU A 8 15.39 -7.97 7.97
C LEU A 8 14.61 -6.70 8.37
N ASP A 9 14.81 -6.23 9.61
CA ASP A 9 14.16 -5.01 10.10
C ASP A 9 14.64 -3.76 9.33
N GLU A 10 15.92 -3.69 8.98
CA GLU A 10 16.48 -2.61 8.16
C GLU A 10 15.93 -2.64 6.72
N ILE A 11 15.87 -3.81 6.08
CA ILE A 11 15.28 -3.97 4.74
C ILE A 11 13.80 -3.54 4.75
N LEU A 12 13.03 -4.01 5.74
CA LEU A 12 11.62 -3.65 5.87
C LEU A 12 11.41 -2.16 6.12
N ALA A 13 12.29 -1.52 6.89
CA ALA A 13 12.24 -0.09 7.13
C ALA A 13 12.54 0.71 5.85
N GLU A 14 13.57 0.32 5.08
CA GLU A 14 13.90 0.95 3.80
C GLU A 14 12.75 0.79 2.79
N ASP A 15 12.17 -0.40 2.68
CA ASP A 15 11.02 -0.67 1.81
C ASP A 15 9.80 0.15 2.23
N MET A 16 9.50 0.23 3.53
CA MET A 16 8.43 1.09 4.04
C MET A 16 8.67 2.56 3.71
N HIS A 17 9.89 3.06 3.88
CA HIS A 17 10.22 4.45 3.53
C HIS A 17 10.07 4.72 2.03
N HIS A 18 10.48 3.78 1.18
CA HIS A 18 10.30 3.88 -0.27
C HIS A 18 8.81 4.02 -0.63
N TRP A 19 7.97 3.12 -0.12
CA TRP A 19 6.54 3.12 -0.39
C TRP A 19 5.83 4.34 0.20
N TYR A 20 6.20 4.77 1.41
CA TYR A 20 5.65 5.98 2.02
C TYR A 20 5.98 7.24 1.21
N ASN A 21 7.23 7.39 0.75
CA ASN A 21 7.62 8.53 -0.07
C ASN A 21 6.90 8.54 -1.42
N LYS A 22 6.76 7.37 -2.05
CA LYS A 22 5.99 7.23 -3.29
C LYS A 22 4.52 7.61 -3.06
N PHE A 23 3.92 7.11 -1.99
CA PHE A 23 2.56 7.43 -1.58
C PHE A 23 2.35 8.92 -1.37
N MET A 24 3.18 9.59 -0.57
CA MET A 24 3.05 11.03 -0.30
C MET A 24 3.27 11.89 -1.53
N ARG A 25 4.07 11.43 -2.50
CA ARG A 25 4.26 12.11 -3.78
C ARG A 25 3.02 12.00 -4.68
N GLU A 26 2.38 10.83 -4.71
CA GLU A 26 1.23 10.56 -5.57
C GLU A 26 -0.09 11.01 -4.93
N SER A 27 -0.17 11.03 -3.59
CA SER A 27 -1.26 11.61 -2.82
C SER A 27 -0.77 12.55 -1.71
N PRO A 28 -0.61 13.85 -2.04
CA PRO A 28 -0.20 14.87 -1.07
C PRO A 28 -1.20 15.10 0.07
N SER A 29 -2.45 14.63 -0.07
CA SER A 29 -3.47 14.73 0.96
C SER A 29 -3.21 13.77 2.14
N GLY A 30 -2.35 12.77 1.94
CA GLY A 30 -2.15 11.67 2.89
C GLY A 30 -3.29 10.65 2.89
N LEU A 31 -4.27 10.79 2.00
CA LEU A 31 -5.40 9.87 1.81
C LEU A 31 -5.33 9.26 0.42
N ILE A 32 -5.81 8.04 0.23
CA ILE A 32 -5.86 7.42 -1.10
C ILE A 32 -7.22 6.80 -1.33
N THR A 33 -7.79 7.05 -2.50
CA THR A 33 -9.02 6.38 -2.93
C THR A 33 -8.71 4.97 -3.42
N LEU A 34 -9.72 4.09 -3.42
CA LEU A 34 -9.59 2.74 -3.98
C LEU A 34 -9.15 2.77 -5.45
N PHE A 35 -9.63 3.75 -6.22
CA PHE A 35 -9.26 3.93 -7.62
C PHE A 35 -7.78 4.27 -7.81
N GLU A 36 -7.26 5.17 -6.98
CA GLU A 36 -5.85 5.55 -6.99
C GLU A 36 -4.97 4.37 -6.54
N LEU A 37 -5.37 3.62 -5.51
CA LEU A 37 -4.63 2.43 -5.08
C LEU A 37 -4.51 1.39 -6.21
N LYS A 38 -5.62 1.09 -6.90
CA LYS A 38 -5.60 0.17 -8.06
C LYS A 38 -4.71 0.67 -9.18
N THR A 39 -4.66 1.99 -9.39
CA THR A 39 -3.78 2.62 -10.38
C THR A 39 -2.31 2.52 -9.96
N MET A 40 -1.99 2.78 -8.69
CA MET A 40 -0.63 2.64 -8.13
C MET A 40 -0.10 1.21 -8.26
N LEU A 41 -0.97 0.23 -8.09
CA LEU A 41 -0.69 -1.20 -8.24
C LEU A 41 -0.74 -1.68 -9.70
N GLN A 42 -0.99 -0.77 -10.66
CA GLN A 42 -1.07 -1.06 -12.09
C GLN A 42 -2.05 -2.18 -12.43
N MET A 43 -3.18 -2.23 -11.72
CA MET A 43 -4.17 -3.30 -11.87
C MET A 43 -5.05 -3.16 -13.13
N GLN A 44 -4.76 -2.20 -14.01
CA GLN A 44 -5.50 -1.99 -15.24
C GLN A 44 -5.34 -3.22 -16.16
N GLY A 45 -6.44 -3.94 -16.37
CA GLY A 45 -6.46 -5.17 -17.17
C GLY A 45 -6.34 -6.48 -16.38
N MET A 46 -6.37 -6.43 -15.04
CA MET A 46 -6.47 -7.63 -14.21
C MET A 46 -7.89 -8.22 -14.20
N THR A 47 -8.00 -9.48 -13.82
CA THR A 47 -9.30 -10.17 -13.67
C THR A 47 -10.14 -9.53 -12.56
N GLU A 48 -11.46 -9.68 -12.64
CA GLU A 48 -12.37 -9.20 -11.59
C GLU A 48 -12.04 -9.81 -10.22
N GLU A 49 -11.56 -11.04 -10.18
CA GLU A 49 -11.14 -11.71 -8.94
C GLU A 49 -9.94 -11.02 -8.28
N ALA A 50 -8.89 -10.70 -9.05
CA ALA A 50 -7.72 -9.99 -8.52
C ALA A 50 -8.10 -8.57 -8.07
N SER A 51 -8.98 -7.89 -8.82
CA SER A 51 -9.52 -6.59 -8.48
C SER A 51 -10.31 -6.62 -7.16
N SER A 52 -11.15 -7.63 -6.97
CA SER A 52 -11.95 -7.85 -5.76
C SER A 52 -11.09 -8.10 -4.52
N TYR A 53 -9.97 -8.82 -4.68
CA TYR A 53 -9.03 -9.00 -3.56
C TYR A 53 -8.45 -7.68 -3.07
N VAL A 54 -8.10 -6.76 -3.98
CA VAL A 54 -7.59 -5.44 -3.59
C VAL A 54 -8.68 -4.57 -2.97
N ASP A 55 -9.94 -4.74 -3.36
CA ASP A 55 -11.07 -4.10 -2.67
C ASP A 55 -11.13 -4.54 -1.21
N GLN A 56 -11.03 -5.85 -0.95
CA GLN A 56 -11.04 -6.40 0.41
C GLN A 56 -9.87 -5.89 1.24
N VAL A 57 -8.66 -5.84 0.67
CA VAL A 57 -7.48 -5.29 1.33
C VAL A 57 -7.73 -3.83 1.68
N PHE A 58 -8.18 -3.01 0.73
CA PHE A 58 -8.46 -1.59 0.96
C PHE A 58 -9.45 -1.39 2.12
N PHE A 59 -10.59 -2.08 2.11
CA PHE A 59 -11.60 -1.95 3.17
C PHE A 59 -11.16 -2.51 4.52
N THR A 60 -10.19 -3.43 4.56
CA THR A 60 -9.60 -3.90 5.81
C THR A 60 -8.72 -2.83 6.47
N PHE A 61 -8.09 -1.98 5.66
CA PHE A 61 -7.18 -0.93 6.14
C PHE A 61 -7.85 0.45 6.27
N ASP A 62 -8.97 0.71 5.58
CA ASP A 62 -9.84 1.89 5.74
C ASP A 62 -10.65 1.78 7.05
N MET A 63 -9.97 1.97 8.17
CA MET A 63 -10.51 1.82 9.53
C MET A 63 -11.41 3.00 9.94
N ASP A 64 -11.24 4.15 9.30
CA ASP A 64 -12.00 5.38 9.50
C ASP A 64 -13.21 5.49 8.57
N GLY A 65 -13.32 4.61 7.56
CA GLY A 65 -14.47 4.53 6.67
C GLY A 65 -14.68 5.80 5.86
N VAL A 66 -13.60 6.55 5.61
CA VAL A 66 -13.64 7.81 4.87
C VAL A 66 -13.86 7.45 3.41
N ARG A 67 -15.15 7.40 3.03
CA ARG A 67 -15.60 7.17 1.66
C ARG A 67 -15.24 8.36 0.77
N THR A 68 -13.99 8.42 0.32
CA THR A 68 -13.54 9.28 -0.79
C THR A 68 -13.34 8.46 -2.04
#